data_AF-A0A2G4HLY2-F1
#
_entry.id   AF-A0A2G4HLY2-F1
#
_cell.length_a   1.000
_cell.length_b   1.000
_cell.length_c   1.000
_cell.angle_alpha   90.00
_cell.angle_beta   90.00
_cell.angle_gamma   90.00
#
_symmetry.space_group_name_H-M   'P 1'
#
loop_
_entity.id
_entity.type
_entity.pdbx_description
1 polymer ?
#
loop_
_entity_poly.entity_id
_entity_poly.type
_entity_poly.pdbx_seq_one_letter_code
_entity_poly.pdbx_strand_id
1 'polypeptide(L)'
;MGLILTLAIQLLAGAPAQAQIHGHGDENGGQVVRSLDSLRDLDDQSWQLVAYREGPPGGPLRLRIVSFPGRVRLDHPIPLQVSSGRSHWDLADITTANPKLARDGRDAAAEFDLGPLLADLQQNRPLRLRLPGVFVELPVPPYVVAEWRSLPAWVEAAGGAEAA
;
A
#
# COMPACT_ATOMS: atom_id res chain seq x y z
N MET A 1 16.72 -49.12 0.65
CA MET A 1 16.72 -47.88 1.46
C MET A 1 17.41 -46.78 0.67
N GLY A 2 16.68 -45.80 0.12
CA GLY A 2 17.35 -44.68 -0.56
C GLY A 2 16.48 -43.83 -1.48
N LEU A 3 15.27 -44.29 -1.85
CA LEU A 3 14.44 -43.60 -2.86
C LEU A 3 13.17 -42.95 -2.31
N ILE A 4 13.08 -42.72 -1.00
CA ILE A 4 11.90 -42.10 -0.37
C ILE A 4 12.24 -40.73 0.26
N LEU A 5 13.52 -40.37 0.35
CA LEU A 5 13.92 -39.11 1.01
C LEU A 5 13.98 -37.88 0.10
N THR A 6 13.98 -38.06 -1.23
CA THR A 6 14.05 -36.93 -2.18
C THR A 6 12.70 -36.34 -2.56
N LEU A 7 11.58 -37.04 -2.33
CA LEU A 7 10.26 -36.55 -2.75
C LEU A 7 9.56 -35.65 -1.73
N ALA A 8 10.06 -35.60 -0.49
CA ALA A 8 9.42 -34.83 0.59
C ALA A 8 9.79 -33.33 0.61
N ILE A 9 10.81 -32.89 -0.16
CA ILE A 9 11.32 -31.51 -0.11
C ILE A 9 10.67 -30.57 -1.14
N GLN A 10 9.95 -31.08 -2.15
CA GLN A 10 9.40 -30.24 -3.22
C GLN A 10 8.05 -29.58 -2.90
N LEU A 11 7.45 -29.85 -1.73
CA LEU A 11 6.18 -29.24 -1.31
C LEU A 11 6.34 -27.97 -0.46
N LEU A 12 7.56 -27.49 -0.25
CA LEU A 12 7.83 -26.20 0.40
C LEU A 12 8.18 -25.08 -0.59
N ALA A 13 7.75 -25.20 -1.85
CA ALA A 13 7.76 -24.06 -2.76
C ALA A 13 6.63 -23.11 -2.34
N GLY A 14 6.98 -22.10 -1.53
CA GLY A 14 6.08 -20.99 -1.23
C GLY A 14 5.48 -20.47 -2.53
N ALA A 15 4.14 -20.38 -2.58
CA ALA A 15 3.46 -19.81 -3.72
C ALA A 15 4.10 -18.44 -4.05
N PRO A 16 4.29 -18.09 -5.34
CA PRO A 16 4.66 -16.74 -5.67
C PRO A 16 3.63 -15.82 -5.00
N ALA A 17 4.07 -14.85 -4.21
CA ALA A 17 3.20 -13.80 -3.71
C ALA A 17 2.63 -13.10 -4.94
N GLN A 18 1.42 -13.48 -5.34
CA GLN A 18 0.76 -12.90 -6.48
C GLN A 18 0.33 -11.50 -6.05
N ALA A 19 1.00 -10.51 -6.61
CA ALA A 19 0.63 -9.12 -6.47
C ALA A 19 -0.80 -8.93 -6.99
N GLN A 20 -1.75 -8.60 -6.12
CA GLN A 20 -3.14 -8.39 -6.49
C GLN A 20 -3.41 -6.88 -6.62
N ILE A 21 -3.08 -6.32 -7.78
CA ILE A 21 -3.56 -4.99 -8.15
C ILE A 21 -5.01 -5.13 -8.60
N HIS A 22 -5.93 -4.44 -7.92
CA HIS A 22 -7.35 -4.46 -8.25
C HIS A 22 -7.75 -3.14 -8.93
N GLY A 23 -8.33 -3.23 -10.13
CA GLY A 23 -9.10 -2.14 -10.72
C GLY A 23 -10.51 -2.11 -10.14
N HIS A 24 -10.99 -0.97 -9.66
CA HIS A 24 -12.41 -0.76 -9.37
C HIS A 24 -12.85 0.55 -10.00
N GLY A 25 -14.06 0.59 -10.57
CA GLY A 25 -14.68 1.85 -10.97
C GLY A 25 -15.04 2.66 -9.73
N ASP A 26 -14.63 3.93 -9.67
CA ASP A 26 -15.13 4.87 -8.65
C ASP A 26 -16.65 5.04 -8.76
N GLU A 27 -17.29 5.53 -7.69
CA GLU A 27 -18.69 5.96 -7.67
C GLU A 27 -19.00 7.03 -8.75
N ASN A 28 -17.98 7.70 -9.31
CA ASN A 28 -18.09 8.62 -10.45
C ASN A 28 -17.67 8.03 -11.82
N GLY A 29 -17.45 6.71 -11.91
CA GLY A 29 -17.07 6.03 -13.17
C GLY A 29 -15.61 6.20 -13.59
N GLY A 30 -14.74 6.73 -12.72
CA GLY A 30 -13.29 6.82 -12.97
C GLY A 30 -12.57 5.50 -12.70
N GLN A 31 -11.54 5.18 -13.49
CA GLN A 31 -10.64 4.05 -13.18
C GLN A 31 -9.86 4.33 -11.90
N VAL A 32 -9.98 3.45 -10.91
CA VAL A 32 -9.13 3.44 -9.72
C VAL A 32 -8.30 2.16 -9.74
N VAL A 33 -6.99 2.32 -9.72
CA VAL A 33 -6.04 1.20 -9.61
C VAL A 33 -5.47 1.21 -8.21
N ARG A 34 -5.52 0.08 -7.50
CA ARG A 34 -5.02 -0.02 -6.12
C ARG A 34 -4.19 -1.28 -5.86
N SER A 35 -3.21 -1.12 -4.98
CA SER A 35 -2.53 -2.17 -4.22
C SER A 35 -3.06 -2.15 -2.79
N LEU A 36 -3.36 -3.33 -2.23
CA LEU A 36 -3.93 -3.49 -0.90
C LEU A 36 -3.15 -4.56 -0.15
N ASP A 37 -2.51 -4.15 0.94
CA ASP A 37 -1.67 -5.02 1.75
C ASP A 37 -2.06 -4.94 3.22
N SER A 38 -1.93 -6.07 3.91
CA SER A 38 -2.04 -6.15 5.38
C SER A 38 -0.66 -6.44 5.94
N LEU A 39 -0.11 -5.47 6.68
CA LEU A 39 1.24 -5.54 7.27
C LEU A 39 1.15 -5.54 8.79
N ARG A 40 2.22 -6.02 9.44
CA ARG A 40 2.35 -6.03 10.90
C ARG A 40 3.47 -5.10 11.31
N ASP A 41 3.22 -4.27 12.32
CA ASP A 41 4.28 -3.47 12.95
C ASP A 41 5.14 -4.32 13.90
N LEU A 42 6.11 -3.68 14.56
CA LEU A 42 6.99 -4.35 15.52
C LEU A 42 6.28 -4.80 16.81
N ASP A 43 5.08 -4.27 17.09
CA ASP A 43 4.23 -4.62 18.23
C ASP A 43 3.15 -5.65 17.85
N ASP A 44 3.31 -6.31 16.69
CA ASP A 44 2.40 -7.29 16.09
C ASP A 44 0.98 -6.78 15.80
N GLN A 45 0.80 -5.45 15.74
CA GLN A 45 -0.47 -4.85 15.33
C GLN A 45 -0.60 -4.87 13.82
N SER A 46 -1.80 -5.21 13.35
CA SER A 46 -2.10 -5.28 11.92
C SER A 46 -2.58 -3.92 11.39
N TRP A 47 -1.99 -3.54 10.25
CA TRP A 47 -2.23 -2.30 9.55
C TRP A 47 -2.59 -2.61 8.09
N GLN A 48 -3.65 -1.98 7.59
CA GLN A 48 -4.00 -2.08 6.18
C GLN A 48 -3.45 -0.87 5.42
N LEU A 49 -2.68 -1.14 4.37
CA LEU A 49 -2.13 -0.14 3.47
C LEU A 49 -2.87 -0.25 2.14
N VAL A 50 -3.38 0.87 1.65
CA VAL A 50 -4.02 0.97 0.34
C VAL A 50 -3.32 2.06 -0.45
N ALA A 51 -2.44 1.67 -1.35
CA ALA A 51 -1.82 2.58 -2.32
C ALA A 51 -2.69 2.61 -3.57
N TYR A 52 -3.11 3.79 -4.02
CA TYR A 52 -4.01 3.88 -5.16
C TYR A 52 -3.74 5.10 -6.03
N ARG A 53 -4.13 4.98 -7.30
CA ARG A 53 -4.14 6.04 -8.30
C ARG A 53 -5.58 6.25 -8.77
N GLU A 54 -6.01 7.50 -8.77
CA GLU A 54 -7.28 7.91 -9.37
C GLU A 54 -7.04 8.48 -10.77
N GLY A 55 -7.87 8.10 -11.73
CA GLY A 55 -7.85 8.66 -13.08
C GLY A 55 -6.82 8.02 -14.02
N PRO A 56 -6.41 8.73 -15.09
CA PRO A 56 -5.57 8.17 -16.15
C PRO A 56 -4.09 8.08 -15.76
N PRO A 57 -3.28 7.34 -16.57
CA PRO A 57 -1.83 7.42 -16.65
C PRO A 57 -1.14 8.54 -15.89
N GLY A 58 -0.44 8.31 -14.77
CA GLY A 58 0.29 9.40 -14.08
C GLY A 58 -0.57 10.38 -13.25
N GLY A 59 -1.84 10.06 -12.98
CA GLY A 59 -2.68 10.77 -12.01
C GLY A 59 -2.14 10.72 -10.56
N PRO A 60 -2.81 11.41 -9.62
CA PRO A 60 -2.35 11.53 -8.23
C PRO A 60 -2.30 10.16 -7.54
N LEU A 61 -1.23 9.95 -6.77
CA LEU A 61 -0.96 8.72 -6.03
C LEU A 61 -1.13 8.98 -4.55
N ARG A 62 -1.95 8.17 -3.89
CA ARG A 62 -2.23 8.31 -2.47
C ARG A 62 -1.96 7.01 -1.76
N LEU A 63 -1.51 7.11 -0.51
CA LEU A 63 -1.37 5.98 0.40
C LEU A 63 -2.32 6.18 1.57
N ARG A 64 -3.27 5.27 1.74
CA ARG A 64 -4.13 5.21 2.92
C ARG A 64 -3.63 4.15 3.89
N ILE A 65 -3.47 4.54 5.15
CA ILE A 65 -3.14 3.64 6.25
C ILE A 65 -4.36 3.55 7.16
N VAL A 66 -4.84 2.32 7.41
CA VAL A 66 -6.02 2.06 8.23
C VAL A 66 -5.63 1.14 9.39
N SER A 67 -5.99 1.56 10.60
CA SER A 67 -5.86 0.76 11.81
C SER A 67 -7.10 -0.12 12.04
N PHE A 68 -6.96 -1.17 12.85
CA PHE A 68 -8.14 -1.88 13.35
C PHE A 68 -9.00 -0.95 14.23
N PRO A 69 -10.34 -0.91 14.05
CA PRO A 69 -11.21 0.07 14.70
C PRO A 69 -11.07 0.14 16.23
N GLY A 70 -11.09 1.35 16.78
CA GLY A 70 -11.22 1.61 18.22
C GLY A 70 -9.91 1.61 19.02
N ARG A 71 -8.74 1.53 18.36
CA ARG A 71 -7.44 1.50 19.05
C ARG A 71 -6.63 2.78 18.98
N VAL A 72 -6.78 3.56 17.92
CA VAL A 72 -5.93 4.75 17.68
C VAL A 72 -6.81 5.89 17.18
N ARG A 73 -6.60 7.07 17.75
CA ARG A 73 -7.10 8.34 17.23
C ARG A 73 -5.92 9.10 16.62
N LEU A 74 -6.07 9.56 15.39
CA LEU A 74 -5.02 10.23 14.63
C LEU A 74 -5.22 11.76 14.73
N ASP A 75 -4.29 12.45 15.38
CA ASP A 75 -4.34 13.91 15.56
C ASP A 75 -3.73 14.65 14.37
N HIS A 76 -4.51 14.81 13.30
CA HIS A 76 -4.05 15.42 12.04
C HIS A 76 -3.68 16.92 12.16
N PRO A 77 -2.69 17.42 11.38
CA PRO A 77 -1.87 16.68 10.43
C PRO A 77 -0.65 16.00 11.09
N ILE A 78 -0.32 14.77 10.66
CA ILE A 78 0.85 14.03 11.13
C ILE A 78 1.63 13.52 9.91
N PRO A 79 2.88 13.93 9.65
CA PRO A 79 3.62 13.44 8.50
C PRO A 79 3.91 11.94 8.63
N LEU A 80 3.80 11.21 7.51
CA LEU A 80 4.26 9.83 7.43
C LEU A 80 5.74 9.83 7.08
N GLN A 81 6.56 9.38 8.03
CA GLN A 81 8.00 9.28 7.88
C GLN A 81 8.35 7.97 7.17
N VAL A 82 9.10 8.05 6.08
CA VAL A 82 9.51 6.89 5.29
C VAL A 82 11.03 6.85 5.23
N SER A 83 11.62 5.67 5.41
CA SER A 83 13.06 5.49 5.25
C SER A 83 13.42 4.24 4.47
N SER A 84 14.53 4.31 3.73
CA SER A 84 15.14 3.16 3.07
C SER A 84 16.66 3.35 3.02
N GLY A 85 17.39 2.58 3.82
CA GLY A 85 18.84 2.76 3.95
C GLY A 85 19.19 4.16 4.46
N ARG A 86 19.83 4.97 3.61
CA ARG A 86 20.20 6.38 3.89
C ARG A 86 19.16 7.40 3.43
N SER A 87 18.18 6.97 2.63
CA SER A 87 17.15 7.86 2.11
C SER A 87 16.01 8.01 3.11
N HIS A 88 15.43 9.20 3.13
CA HIS A 88 14.34 9.58 4.01
C HIS A 88 13.37 10.51 3.29
N TRP A 89 12.08 10.33 3.52
CA TRP A 89 11.00 11.15 2.97
C TRP A 89 9.96 11.40 4.06
N ASP A 90 9.40 12.60 4.05
CA ASP A 90 8.22 12.94 4.83
C ASP A 90 7.05 13.13 3.86
N LEU A 91 6.05 12.25 3.96
CA LEU A 91 4.88 12.30 3.10
C LEU A 91 3.83 13.17 3.78
N ALA A 92 3.27 14.10 3.02
CA ALA A 92 2.28 15.05 3.51
C ALA A 92 0.98 14.34 3.87
N ASP A 93 0.44 14.67 5.05
CA ASP A 93 -0.89 14.25 5.47
C ASP A 93 -1.96 15.06 4.72
N ILE A 94 -2.75 14.36 3.92
CA ILE A 94 -3.84 14.91 3.11
C ILE A 94 -5.20 14.37 3.57
N THR A 95 -5.28 13.77 4.76
CA THR A 95 -6.49 13.13 5.29
C THR A 95 -7.69 14.09 5.29
N THR A 96 -7.47 15.34 5.70
CA THR A 96 -8.52 16.37 5.80
C THR A 96 -9.00 16.89 4.44
N ALA A 97 -8.24 16.67 3.36
CA ALA A 97 -8.65 17.02 2.00
C ALA A 97 -9.69 16.04 1.44
N ASN A 98 -9.80 14.84 2.01
CA ASN A 98 -10.79 13.84 1.64
C ASN A 98 -12.08 14.03 2.46
N PRO A 99 -13.21 14.48 1.86
CA PRO A 99 -14.43 14.78 2.61
C PRO A 99 -15.02 13.58 3.37
N LYS A 100 -14.74 12.34 2.92
CA LYS A 100 -15.20 11.13 3.60
C LYS A 100 -14.41 10.88 4.89
N LEU A 101 -13.09 11.09 4.85
CA LEU A 101 -12.22 10.91 6.01
C LEU A 101 -12.34 12.10 6.99
N ALA A 102 -12.42 13.32 6.47
CA ALA A 102 -12.60 14.52 7.30
C ALA A 102 -13.90 14.52 8.13
N ARG A 103 -14.89 13.72 7.74
CA ARG A 103 -16.17 13.55 8.46
C ARG A 103 -16.21 12.28 9.32
N ASP A 104 -15.21 11.41 9.21
CA ASP A 104 -15.15 10.17 9.98
C ASP A 104 -14.54 10.43 11.36
N GLY A 105 -15.39 10.70 12.36
CA GLY A 105 -14.95 10.99 13.73
C GLY A 105 -14.27 9.83 14.47
N ARG A 106 -14.04 8.68 13.81
CA ARG A 106 -13.20 7.61 14.35
C ARG A 106 -11.72 7.90 14.18
N ASP A 107 -11.34 8.77 13.23
CA ASP A 107 -9.96 9.09 12.88
C ASP A 107 -9.10 7.82 12.71
N ALA A 108 -9.70 6.73 12.19
CA ALA A 108 -9.08 5.40 12.15
C ALA A 108 -8.17 5.19 10.92
N ALA A 109 -8.20 6.14 9.99
CA ALA A 109 -7.47 6.11 8.74
C ALA A 109 -6.80 7.46 8.47
N ALA A 110 -5.55 7.41 8.02
CA ALA A 110 -4.81 8.55 7.49
C ALA A 110 -4.51 8.36 6.01
N GLU A 111 -4.44 9.45 5.27
CA GLU A 111 -4.13 9.47 3.84
C GLU A 111 -2.96 10.41 3.55
N PHE A 112 -2.02 9.94 2.74
CA PHE A 112 -0.76 10.61 2.47
C PHE A 112 -0.50 10.75 0.96
N ASP A 113 0.17 11.83 0.57
CA ASP A 113 0.67 11.99 -0.81
C ASP A 113 1.87 11.06 -1.05
N LEU A 114 1.68 10.09 -1.94
CA LEU A 114 2.67 9.06 -2.27
C LEU A 114 3.56 9.48 -3.46
N GLY A 115 3.19 10.52 -4.20
CA GLY A 115 3.86 10.95 -5.43
C GLY A 115 5.35 11.23 -5.25
N PRO A 116 5.75 12.09 -4.30
CA PRO A 116 7.17 12.43 -4.10
C PRO A 116 8.05 11.23 -3.79
N LEU A 117 7.56 10.28 -2.99
CA LEU A 117 8.28 9.04 -2.68
C LEU A 117 8.53 8.22 -3.94
N LEU A 118 7.48 7.99 -4.75
CA LEU A 118 7.60 7.14 -5.94
C LEU A 118 8.39 7.80 -7.07
N ALA A 119 8.42 9.13 -7.14
CA ALA A 119 9.25 9.86 -8.09
C ALA A 119 10.76 9.70 -7.81
N ASP A 120 11.16 9.65 -6.54
CA ASP A 120 12.55 9.49 -6.13
C ASP A 120 12.99 8.01 -6.08
N LEU A 121 12.07 7.09 -5.79
CA LEU A 121 12.38 5.69 -5.54
C LEU A 121 12.79 4.90 -6.81
N GLN A 122 14.08 4.59 -6.92
CA GLN A 122 14.65 3.90 -8.09
C GLN A 122 14.59 2.36 -8.04
N GLN A 123 14.40 1.77 -6.85
CA GLN A 123 14.47 0.31 -6.65
C GLN A 123 13.40 -0.17 -5.67
N ASN A 124 13.04 -1.45 -5.73
CA ASN A 124 12.04 -2.08 -4.85
C ASN A 124 12.66 -2.44 -3.48
N ARG A 125 13.47 -1.55 -2.91
CA ARG A 125 14.09 -1.78 -1.60
C ARG A 125 13.01 -1.76 -0.52
N PRO A 126 13.16 -2.53 0.56
CA PRO A 126 12.22 -2.44 1.68
C PRO A 126 12.17 -1.00 2.21
N LEU A 127 10.97 -0.57 2.58
CA LEU A 127 10.75 0.71 3.25
C LEU A 127 10.42 0.45 4.72
N ARG A 128 10.73 1.42 5.57
CA ARG A 128 10.22 1.49 6.94
C ARG A 128 9.37 2.72 7.05
N LEU A 129 8.11 2.53 7.39
CA LEU A 129 7.19 3.63 7.69
C LEU A 129 7.22 3.89 9.19
N ARG A 130 7.06 5.14 9.57
CA ARG A 130 6.85 5.57 10.96
C ARG A 130 5.79 6.65 10.98
N LEU A 131 4.84 6.53 11.90
CA LEU A 131 3.81 7.51 12.12
C LEU A 131 3.86 7.97 13.59
N PRO A 132 4.41 9.17 13.88
CA PRO A 132 4.61 9.64 15.24
C PRO A 132 3.34 9.56 16.11
N GLY A 133 3.46 8.99 17.30
CA GLY A 133 2.34 8.80 18.23
C GLY A 133 1.42 7.62 17.89
N VAL A 134 1.67 6.89 16.79
CA VAL A 134 0.77 5.86 16.28
C VAL A 134 1.45 4.50 16.19
N PHE A 135 2.53 4.39 15.41
CA PHE A 135 3.38 3.20 15.37
C PHE A 135 4.85 3.62 15.20
N VAL A 136 5.74 2.86 15.84
CA VAL A 136 7.17 3.17 15.83
C VAL A 136 7.79 2.82 14.48
N GLU A 137 7.46 1.63 13.96
CA GLU A 137 7.99 1.15 12.70
C GLU A 137 7.05 0.10 12.09
N LEU A 138 6.72 0.30 10.81
CA LEU A 138 5.96 -0.62 9.99
C LEU A 138 6.80 -1.02 8.77
N PRO A 139 7.36 -2.23 8.73
CA PRO A 139 8.20 -2.69 7.63
C PRO A 139 7.34 -2.96 6.39
N VAL A 140 7.75 -2.39 5.25
CA VAL A 140 7.12 -2.61 3.94
C VAL A 140 8.04 -3.50 3.10
N PRO A 141 7.60 -4.73 2.78
CA PRO A 141 8.39 -5.66 2.00
C PRO A 141 8.68 -5.19 0.56
N PRO A 142 9.77 -5.66 -0.06
CA PRO A 142 10.11 -5.34 -1.46
C PRO A 142 8.98 -5.55 -2.49
N TYR A 143 8.15 -6.58 -2.31
CA TYR A 143 7.08 -6.88 -3.27
C TYR A 143 5.98 -5.80 -3.23
N VAL A 144 5.61 -5.32 -2.03
CA VAL A 144 4.65 -4.21 -1.86
C VAL A 144 5.17 -2.93 -2.51
N VAL A 145 6.46 -2.65 -2.33
CA VAL A 145 7.11 -1.50 -2.97
C VAL A 145 7.09 -1.63 -4.49
N ALA A 146 7.28 -2.84 -5.03
CA ALA A 146 7.18 -3.11 -6.45
C ALA A 146 5.77 -2.83 -6.98
N GLU A 147 4.73 -3.23 -6.24
CA GLU A 147 3.34 -2.92 -6.59
C GLU A 147 3.11 -1.41 -6.65
N TRP A 148 3.50 -0.68 -5.61
CA TRP A 148 3.30 0.77 -5.55
C TRP A 148 3.97 1.50 -6.71
N ARG A 149 5.19 1.07 -7.10
CA ARG A 149 5.92 1.64 -8.24
C ARG A 149 5.29 1.30 -9.59
N SER A 150 4.45 0.27 -9.68
CA SER A 150 3.75 -0.08 -10.92
C SER A 150 2.47 0.75 -11.13
N LEU A 151 1.88 1.28 -10.04
CA LEU A 151 0.63 2.06 -10.09
C LEU A 151 0.65 3.24 -11.08
N PRO A 152 1.70 4.08 -11.18
CA PRO A 152 1.69 5.27 -12.04
C PRO A 152 1.48 4.95 -13.51
N ALA A 153 2.04 3.83 -13.99
CA ALA A 153 2.03 3.41 -15.38
C ALA A 153 0.98 2.32 -15.68
N TRP A 154 0.29 1.81 -14.65
CA TRP A 154 -0.65 0.71 -14.81
C TRP A 154 -1.79 1.11 -15.75
N VAL A 155 -1.94 0.38 -16.85
CA VAL A 155 -3.10 0.45 -17.73
C VAL A 155 -3.83 -0.87 -17.54
N GLU A 156 -5.11 -0.82 -17.16
CA GLU A 156 -5.93 -2.02 -17.15
C GLU A 156 -5.99 -2.55 -18.59
N ALA A 157 -5.57 -3.80 -18.80
CA ALA A 157 -5.82 -4.45 -20.07
C ALA A 157 -7.33 -4.44 -20.28
N ALA A 158 -7.79 -3.81 -21.37
CA ALA A 158 -9.21 -3.67 -21.67
C ALA A 158 -9.92 -5.01 -21.42
N GLY A 159 -10.70 -5.08 -20.34
CA GLY A 159 -11.43 -6.28 -19.98
C GLY A 159 -12.31 -6.68 -21.16
N GLY A 160 -12.24 -7.95 -21.54
CA GLY A 160 -12.95 -8.52 -22.67
C GLY A 160 -14.45 -8.24 -22.63
N ALA A 161 -14.85 -7.22 -23.36
CA ALA A 161 -16.24 -6.94 -23.73
C ALA A 161 -16.52 -7.40 -25.18
N GLU A 162 -15.91 -8.50 -25.62
CA GLU A 162 -16.24 -9.15 -26.88
C GLU A 162 -16.12 -10.67 -26.75
N ALA A 163 -17.27 -11.33 -26.53
CA ALA A 163 -17.66 -12.57 -27.19
C ALA A 163 -19.05 -13.04 -26.70
N ALA A 164 -20.05 -12.83 -27.57
CA ALA A 164 -21.33 -13.54 -27.75
C ALA A 164 -22.36 -13.54 -26.61
#